data_AF-A0A5B0P0G0-F1
#
_entry.id   AF-A0A5B0P0G0-F1
#
_cell.length_a   1.000
_cell.length_b   1.000
_cell.length_c   1.000
_cell.angle_alpha   90.00
_cell.angle_beta   90.00
_cell.angle_gamma   90.00
#
_symmetry.space_group_name_H-M   'P 1'
#
loop_
_entity.id
_entity.type
_entity.pdbx_description
1 polymer ?
#
loop_
_entity_poly.entity_id
_entity_poly.type
_entity_poly.pdbx_seq_one_letter_code
_entity_poly.pdbx_strand_id
1 'polypeptide(L)'
;MGILSISADWSLVGGRGPLYMPRSTQVYELLALVVSTLIFFLVYSKSWFDASLSQNFPFMSTSLLTADGKPYPYRQAIKEDGSANEQFIQRTGLPFFTATFYIVQVLVSVFLTSSITHAVLHNYHIVGSFFKKSKTLEGIDPHRLACMKYKDFPIWGFVSISVVAVALALGMASLDKSGISFVGLLVALVLSFLMTLAAGFINAMAGFRIRFSGGIQMLGGLLFPGNVFGSMWFTLYGASSAIQGISILRDSKYGQYIHLPQNLVVYSQLMGCTVGSLASLVVVKSILKNEREVLLSPSGDGVFSGAEIAAFQARSVSWGIFSRRMFLFGQKYSAVSWGVLAGLFLPVPFFVAHRYWPRYRFDLVNVPLFCGIVQSLYASAYAGEPMRIIIGLMSQFWARKYRPRWFTKYNYILSAALDGGAELVVFFLAMIFQGGGGKKINFPT
;
A
#
# COMPACT_ATOMS: atom_id res chain seq x y z
N MET A 1 -17.82 7.66 3.54
CA MET A 1 -16.88 8.32 4.47
C MET A 1 -17.07 7.86 5.91
N GLY A 2 -18.29 7.55 6.35
CA GLY A 2 -18.49 6.91 7.66
C GLY A 2 -17.98 7.73 8.84
N ILE A 3 -17.93 9.06 8.74
CA ILE A 3 -17.23 9.95 9.69
C ILE A 3 -17.73 9.79 11.14
N LEU A 4 -19.03 9.48 11.29
CA LEU A 4 -19.70 9.27 12.57
C LEU A 4 -20.26 7.85 12.72
N SER A 5 -19.91 6.93 11.81
CA SER A 5 -20.35 5.55 11.94
C SER A 5 -19.44 4.83 12.92
N ILE A 6 -20.06 4.15 13.87
CA ILE A 6 -19.40 3.34 14.89
C ILE A 6 -19.56 1.88 14.46
N SER A 7 -18.46 1.13 14.46
CA SER A 7 -18.48 -0.31 14.25
C SER A 7 -17.89 -1.03 15.45
N ALA A 8 -18.55 -2.09 15.90
CA ALA A 8 -18.02 -3.01 16.91
C ALA A 8 -17.26 -4.20 16.29
N ASP A 9 -17.16 -4.26 14.96
CA ASP A 9 -16.48 -5.34 14.25
C ASP A 9 -14.96 -5.18 14.34
N TRP A 10 -14.32 -6.07 15.13
CA TRP A 10 -12.88 -6.06 15.31
C TRP A 10 -12.11 -6.36 14.03
N SER A 11 -12.68 -7.08 13.06
CA SER A 11 -12.01 -7.31 11.78
C SER A 11 -11.76 -6.00 11.01
N LEU A 12 -12.70 -5.04 11.13
CA LEU A 12 -12.60 -3.72 10.52
C LEU A 12 -11.80 -2.73 11.40
N VAL A 13 -12.02 -2.77 12.72
CA VAL A 13 -11.40 -1.87 13.69
C VAL A 13 -9.93 -2.22 13.96
N GLY A 14 -9.62 -3.52 14.06
CA GLY A 14 -8.31 -4.07 14.36
C GLY A 14 -7.32 -4.03 13.19
N GLY A 15 -7.78 -3.78 11.95
CA GLY A 15 -6.98 -3.98 10.73
C GLY A 15 -5.64 -3.22 10.59
N ARG A 16 -5.33 -2.26 11.47
CA ARG A 16 -4.01 -1.60 11.56
C ARG A 16 -3.40 -1.61 12.96
N GLY A 17 -3.99 -2.33 13.89
CA GLY A 17 -3.49 -2.46 15.25
C GLY A 17 -3.55 -1.15 16.06
N PRO A 18 -4.76 -0.60 16.31
CA PRO A 18 -4.92 0.66 17.03
C PRO A 18 -4.22 0.68 18.39
N LEU A 19 -4.16 -0.49 19.05
CA LEU A 19 -3.63 -0.63 20.40
C LEU A 19 -2.10 -0.52 20.47
N TYR A 20 -1.34 -0.89 19.44
CA TYR A 20 0.13 -0.84 19.49
C TYR A 20 0.76 0.30 18.69
N MET A 21 -0.01 0.93 17.81
CA MET A 21 0.47 1.98 16.91
C MET A 21 0.88 3.25 17.69
N PRO A 22 1.98 3.93 17.33
CA PRO A 22 2.46 5.10 18.07
C PRO A 22 1.44 6.24 18.16
N ARG A 23 1.48 6.97 19.28
CA ARG A 23 0.62 8.13 19.52
C ARG A 23 0.73 9.20 18.43
N SER A 24 1.93 9.46 17.92
CA SER A 24 2.14 10.42 16.83
C SER A 24 1.31 10.04 15.61
N THR A 25 1.36 8.77 15.21
CA THR A 25 0.62 8.28 14.05
C THR A 25 -0.89 8.33 14.27
N GLN A 26 -1.38 8.04 15.47
CA GLN A 26 -2.81 8.18 15.80
C GLN A 26 -3.31 9.63 15.64
N VAL A 27 -2.49 10.62 16.02
CA VAL A 27 -2.80 12.04 15.79
C VAL A 27 -2.80 12.37 14.29
N TYR A 28 -1.85 11.81 13.52
CA TYR A 28 -1.86 11.93 12.06
C TYR A 28 -3.11 11.33 11.44
N GLU A 29 -3.61 10.18 11.92
CA GLU A 29 -4.85 9.56 11.43
C GLU A 29 -6.06 10.46 11.69
N LEU A 30 -6.17 11.03 12.89
CA LEU A 30 -7.23 11.99 13.21
C LEU A 30 -7.17 13.24 12.34
N LEU A 31 -5.98 13.85 12.21
CA LEU A 31 -5.79 15.06 11.42
C LEU A 31 -6.05 14.80 9.93
N ALA A 32 -5.59 13.66 9.41
CA ALA A 32 -5.88 13.21 8.06
C ALA A 32 -7.37 12.99 7.83
N LEU A 33 -8.10 12.40 8.78
CA LEU A 33 -9.56 12.21 8.66
C LEU A 33 -10.29 13.56 8.53
N VAL A 34 -9.99 14.52 9.41
CA VAL A 34 -10.64 15.85 9.39
C VAL A 34 -10.26 16.62 8.13
N VAL A 35 -8.96 16.72 7.83
CA VAL A 35 -8.47 17.52 6.70
C VAL A 35 -8.92 16.90 5.37
N SER A 36 -8.85 15.58 5.21
CA SER A 36 -9.31 14.92 3.98
C SER A 36 -10.81 15.11 3.77
N THR A 37 -11.62 15.03 4.82
CA THR A 37 -13.06 15.29 4.73
C THR A 37 -13.35 16.70 4.23
N LEU A 38 -12.67 17.71 4.78
CA LEU A 38 -12.82 19.10 4.35
C LEU A 38 -12.35 19.29 2.90
N ILE A 39 -11.18 18.76 2.55
CA ILE A 39 -10.64 18.86 1.17
C ILE A 39 -11.58 18.20 0.18
N PHE A 40 -12.05 16.98 0.44
CA PHE A 40 -12.94 16.26 -0.47
C PHE A 40 -14.29 16.95 -0.62
N PHE A 41 -14.84 17.51 0.47
CA PHE A 41 -16.07 18.31 0.40
C PHE A 41 -15.88 19.62 -0.39
N LEU A 42 -14.81 20.36 -0.12
CA LEU A 42 -14.50 21.61 -0.82
C LEU A 42 -14.28 21.39 -2.32
N VAL A 43 -13.57 20.32 -2.66
CA VAL A 43 -13.23 20.00 -4.05
C VAL A 43 -14.44 19.48 -4.81
N TYR A 44 -15.32 18.73 -4.14
CA TYR A 44 -16.57 18.31 -4.74
C TYR A 44 -17.56 19.47 -4.95
N SER A 45 -17.58 20.46 -4.05
CA SER A 45 -18.49 21.61 -4.13
C SER A 45 -18.00 22.74 -5.04
N LYS A 46 -16.68 22.99 -5.10
CA LYS A 46 -16.04 24.05 -5.88
C LYS A 46 -15.02 23.50 -6.87
N SER A 47 -15.34 22.40 -7.55
CA SER A 47 -14.37 21.80 -8.47
C SER A 47 -14.06 22.74 -9.64
N TRP A 48 -12.78 23.07 -9.80
CA TRP A 48 -12.22 23.71 -11.02
C TRP A 48 -12.14 22.75 -12.21
N PHE A 49 -12.43 21.47 -11.95
CA PHE A 49 -12.43 20.39 -12.91
C PHE A 49 -13.87 20.02 -13.15
N ASP A 50 -14.34 20.18 -14.40
CA ASP A 50 -15.62 19.70 -14.93
C ASP A 50 -15.84 18.19 -14.62
N ALA A 51 -16.16 17.91 -13.36
CA ALA A 51 -16.32 16.63 -12.68
C ALA A 51 -16.89 16.89 -11.26
N SER A 52 -17.80 17.86 -11.17
CA SER A 52 -18.40 18.39 -9.94
C SER A 52 -19.85 17.90 -9.78
N LEU A 53 -20.49 18.27 -8.66
CA LEU A 53 -21.93 18.08 -8.41
C LEU A 53 -22.78 18.55 -9.60
N SER A 54 -22.38 19.63 -10.28
CA SER A 54 -23.08 20.20 -11.44
C SER A 54 -23.15 19.28 -12.67
N GLN A 55 -22.34 18.21 -12.72
CA GLN A 55 -22.28 17.27 -13.85
C GLN A 55 -22.69 15.84 -13.43
N ASN A 56 -23.40 15.69 -12.31
CA ASN A 56 -23.90 14.41 -11.78
C ASN A 56 -22.81 13.35 -11.49
N PHE A 57 -21.57 13.78 -11.21
CA PHE A 57 -20.51 12.85 -10.80
C PHE A 57 -20.73 12.34 -9.36
N PRO A 58 -20.45 11.06 -9.07
CA PRO A 58 -20.53 10.52 -7.72
C PRO A 58 -19.49 11.18 -6.81
N PHE A 59 -19.83 11.38 -5.53
CA PHE A 59 -18.94 12.02 -4.55
C PHE A 59 -17.59 11.31 -4.39
N MET A 60 -17.62 9.97 -4.34
CA MET A 60 -16.42 9.12 -4.33
C MET A 60 -16.59 7.96 -5.29
N SER A 61 -15.57 7.72 -6.10
CA SER A 61 -15.47 6.53 -6.94
C SER A 61 -14.01 6.32 -7.31
N THR A 62 -13.53 5.10 -7.14
CA THR A 62 -12.21 4.65 -7.64
C THR A 62 -12.29 4.12 -9.08
N SER A 63 -13.50 4.00 -9.62
CA SER A 63 -13.74 3.51 -10.97
C SER A 63 -13.54 4.62 -12.01
N LEU A 64 -13.13 4.23 -13.22
CA LEU A 64 -13.14 5.12 -14.38
C LEU A 64 -14.58 5.44 -14.77
N LEU A 65 -14.85 6.70 -15.13
CA LEU A 65 -16.17 7.17 -15.52
C LEU A 65 -16.20 7.70 -16.95
N THR A 66 -17.36 7.68 -17.59
CA THR A 66 -17.62 8.41 -18.84
C THR A 66 -17.87 9.89 -18.55
N ALA A 67 -17.99 10.72 -19.60
CA ALA A 67 -18.33 12.13 -19.45
C ALA A 67 -19.67 12.36 -18.71
N ASP A 68 -20.59 11.40 -18.80
CA ASP A 68 -21.91 11.44 -18.13
C ASP A 68 -21.88 10.92 -16.67
N GLY A 69 -20.70 10.64 -16.12
CA GLY A 69 -20.55 10.12 -14.75
C GLY A 69 -20.92 8.64 -14.57
N LYS A 70 -21.15 7.89 -15.67
CA LYS A 70 -21.42 6.44 -15.62
C LYS A 70 -20.11 5.62 -15.63
N PRO A 71 -20.09 4.37 -15.13
CA PRO A 71 -18.91 3.52 -15.18
C PRO A 71 -18.38 3.32 -16.61
N TYR A 72 -17.09 3.58 -16.80
CA TYR A 72 -16.41 3.40 -18.09
C TYR A 72 -16.17 1.90 -18.36
N PRO A 73 -16.58 1.37 -19.54
CA PRO A 73 -16.39 -0.03 -19.89
C PRO A 73 -14.92 -0.31 -20.27
N TYR A 74 -14.05 -0.34 -19.27
CA TYR A 74 -12.60 -0.46 -19.42
C TYR A 74 -12.17 -1.75 -20.15
N ARG A 75 -12.96 -2.83 -20.10
CA ARG A 75 -12.65 -4.08 -20.83
C ARG A 75 -12.71 -3.91 -22.34
N GLN A 76 -13.58 -3.05 -22.86
CA GLN A 76 -13.72 -2.81 -24.30
C GLN A 76 -12.60 -1.88 -24.84
N ALA A 77 -11.94 -1.16 -23.93
CA ALA A 77 -10.81 -0.29 -24.25
C ALA A 77 -9.49 -1.05 -24.44
N ILE A 78 -9.45 -2.36 -24.13
CA ILE A 78 -8.25 -3.21 -24.25
C ILE A 78 -8.52 -4.31 -25.27
N LYS A 79 -7.53 -4.62 -26.10
CA LYS A 79 -7.52 -5.81 -26.97
C LYS A 79 -6.99 -7.04 -26.23
N GLU A 80 -7.13 -8.23 -26.79
CA GLU A 80 -6.63 -9.47 -26.16
C GLU A 80 -5.12 -9.48 -25.94
N ASP A 81 -4.37 -8.72 -26.75
CA ASP A 81 -2.92 -8.53 -26.63
C ASP A 81 -2.50 -7.51 -25.54
N GLY A 82 -3.46 -6.91 -24.84
CA GLY A 82 -3.21 -5.89 -23.82
C GLY A 82 -2.96 -4.49 -24.37
N SER A 83 -3.06 -4.30 -25.69
CA SER A 83 -2.93 -3.00 -26.35
C SER A 83 -4.24 -2.22 -26.32
N ALA A 84 -4.14 -0.91 -26.55
CA ALA A 84 -5.28 0.00 -26.58
C ALA A 84 -6.19 -0.26 -27.80
N ASN A 85 -7.49 -0.35 -27.57
CA ASN A 85 -8.50 -0.35 -28.64
C ASN A 85 -8.83 1.09 -29.06
N GLU A 86 -8.02 1.63 -29.97
CA GLU A 86 -8.13 3.03 -30.42
C GLU A 86 -9.50 3.37 -31.04
N GLN A 87 -10.13 2.43 -31.75
CA GLN A 87 -11.44 2.67 -32.34
C GLN A 87 -12.52 2.90 -31.28
N PHE A 88 -12.46 2.13 -30.19
CA PHE A 88 -13.35 2.31 -29.05
C PHE A 88 -13.07 3.64 -28.33
N ILE A 89 -11.79 3.93 -28.07
CA ILE A 89 -11.39 5.15 -27.35
C ILE A 89 -11.75 6.42 -28.13
N GLN A 90 -11.65 6.41 -29.45
CA GLN A 90 -12.07 7.54 -30.29
C GLN A 90 -13.59 7.77 -30.28
N ARG A 91 -14.39 6.69 -30.22
CA ARG A 91 -15.86 6.78 -30.20
C ARG A 91 -16.40 7.20 -28.82
N THR A 92 -15.85 6.63 -27.76
CA THR A 92 -16.35 6.83 -26.38
C THR A 92 -15.66 7.99 -25.66
N GLY A 93 -14.50 8.42 -26.15
CA GLY A 93 -13.68 9.44 -25.51
C GLY A 93 -12.80 8.90 -24.38
N LEU A 94 -12.01 9.81 -23.83
CA LEU A 94 -11.14 9.52 -22.68
C LEU A 94 -11.98 9.38 -21.40
N PRO A 95 -11.59 8.49 -20.48
CA PRO A 95 -12.29 8.35 -19.20
C PRO A 95 -12.03 9.55 -18.29
N PHE A 96 -12.93 9.73 -17.33
CA PHE A 96 -12.90 10.78 -16.32
C PHE A 96 -12.72 10.17 -14.94
N PHE A 97 -12.00 10.89 -14.08
CA PHE A 97 -11.99 10.64 -12.63
C PHE A 97 -12.91 11.60 -11.91
N THR A 98 -13.52 11.14 -10.83
CA THR A 98 -14.14 12.02 -9.84
C THR A 98 -13.10 13.00 -9.29
N ALA A 99 -13.51 14.25 -9.04
CA ALA A 99 -12.62 15.28 -8.49
C ALA A 99 -11.92 14.86 -7.18
N THR A 100 -12.61 14.11 -6.32
CA THR A 100 -12.04 13.57 -5.08
C THR A 100 -10.95 12.52 -5.34
N PHE A 101 -11.16 11.62 -6.30
CA PHE A 101 -10.17 10.60 -6.68
C PHE A 101 -8.96 11.21 -7.41
N TYR A 102 -9.16 12.27 -8.19
CA TYR A 102 -8.07 13.01 -8.80
C TYR A 102 -7.09 13.55 -7.76
N ILE A 103 -7.59 14.18 -6.68
CA ILE A 103 -6.74 14.65 -5.59
C ILE A 103 -6.01 13.52 -4.91
N VAL A 104 -6.69 12.39 -4.67
CA VAL A 104 -6.04 11.21 -4.11
C VAL A 104 -4.87 10.80 -4.99
N GLN A 105 -5.03 10.81 -6.32
CA GLN A 105 -3.96 10.46 -7.25
C GLN A 105 -2.79 11.45 -7.24
N VAL A 106 -3.05 12.75 -7.05
CA VAL A 106 -2.00 13.76 -6.81
C VAL A 106 -1.27 13.44 -5.50
N LEU A 107 -1.99 13.13 -4.42
CA LEU A 107 -1.41 12.78 -3.13
C LEU A 107 -0.57 11.50 -3.19
N VAL A 108 -0.98 10.49 -3.98
CA VAL A 108 -0.17 9.28 -4.23
C VAL A 108 1.19 9.64 -4.84
N SER A 109 1.19 10.61 -5.77
CA SER A 109 2.38 11.02 -6.49
C SER A 109 3.33 11.84 -5.62
N VAL A 110 2.77 12.76 -4.82
CA VAL A 110 3.50 13.50 -3.78
C VAL A 110 4.08 12.53 -2.75
N PHE A 111 3.28 11.57 -2.32
CA PHE A 111 3.66 10.55 -1.35
C PHE A 111 4.86 9.72 -1.83
N LEU A 112 4.86 9.28 -3.08
CA LEU A 112 5.90 8.42 -3.65
C LEU A 112 7.31 9.02 -3.50
N THR A 113 7.50 10.27 -3.93
CA THR A 113 8.79 10.95 -3.90
C THR A 113 9.10 11.58 -2.55
N SER A 114 8.10 12.11 -1.84
CA SER A 114 8.30 12.64 -0.49
C SER A 114 8.75 11.58 0.49
N SER A 115 8.34 10.32 0.31
CA SER A 115 8.83 9.20 1.12
C SER A 115 10.34 9.02 0.99
N ILE A 116 10.87 9.11 -0.23
CA ILE A 116 12.32 9.00 -0.48
C ILE A 116 13.04 10.19 0.15
N THR A 117 12.62 11.41 -0.16
CA THR A 117 13.25 12.63 0.35
C THR A 117 13.23 12.66 1.88
N HIS A 118 12.08 12.36 2.50
CA HIS A 118 11.95 12.34 3.95
C HIS A 118 12.85 11.27 4.58
N ALA A 119 12.89 10.07 4.01
CA ALA A 119 13.75 8.99 4.51
C ALA A 119 15.24 9.37 4.45
N VAL A 120 15.69 9.94 3.33
CA VAL A 120 17.08 10.37 3.15
C VAL A 120 17.42 11.55 4.06
N LEU A 121 16.59 12.58 4.12
CA LEU A 121 16.86 13.79 4.90
C LEU A 121 16.85 13.56 6.41
N HIS A 122 15.88 12.82 6.95
CA HIS A 122 15.81 12.61 8.40
C HIS A 122 16.80 11.55 8.89
N ASN A 123 17.12 10.57 8.06
CA ASN A 123 18.02 9.47 8.42
C ASN A 123 19.41 9.59 7.78
N TYR A 124 19.80 10.78 7.31
CA TYR A 124 21.07 11.00 6.61
C TYR A 124 22.30 10.52 7.39
N HIS A 125 22.25 10.58 8.72
CA HIS A 125 23.30 10.09 9.60
C HIS A 125 23.42 8.55 9.59
N ILE A 126 22.29 7.84 9.50
CA ILE A 126 22.23 6.37 9.40
C ILE A 126 22.56 5.93 7.97
N VAL A 127 22.02 6.61 6.97
CA VAL A 127 22.30 6.30 5.56
C VAL A 127 23.77 6.56 5.24
N GLY A 128 24.34 7.67 5.74
CA GLY A 128 25.76 7.99 5.58
C GLY A 128 26.70 7.04 6.30
N SER A 129 26.28 6.43 7.42
CA SER A 129 27.08 5.43 8.13
C SER A 129 27.11 4.06 7.44
N PHE A 130 26.23 3.79 6.46
CA PHE A 130 26.41 2.63 5.57
C PHE A 130 27.60 2.82 4.62
N PHE A 131 27.88 4.05 4.22
CA PHE A 131 28.99 4.37 3.30
C PHE A 131 30.32 4.58 4.03
N LYS A 132 30.29 5.02 5.30
CA LYS A 132 31.48 5.09 6.16
C LYS A 132 31.55 3.84 7.03
N LYS A 133 32.57 2.99 6.87
CA LYS A 133 32.85 1.83 7.74
C LYS A 133 33.07 2.27 9.21
N SER A 134 32.03 2.65 9.94
CA SER A 134 32.13 3.01 11.35
C SER A 134 31.83 1.77 12.19
N LYS A 135 32.89 1.11 12.66
CA LYS A 135 32.83 -0.01 13.62
C LYS A 135 32.75 0.53 15.07
N THR A 136 31.86 1.47 15.33
CA THR A 136 31.65 1.93 16.72
C THR A 136 30.57 1.05 17.35
N LEU A 137 30.93 0.33 18.42
CA LEU A 137 30.00 -0.51 19.20
C LEU A 137 28.96 0.34 19.97
N GLU A 138 29.26 1.61 20.19
CA GLU A 138 28.36 2.59 20.79
C GLU A 138 27.19 2.89 19.82
N GLY A 139 26.00 2.41 20.16
CA GLY A 139 24.77 2.59 19.37
C GLY A 139 24.24 1.31 18.71
N ILE A 140 24.90 0.16 18.90
CA ILE A 140 24.37 -1.12 18.44
C ILE A 140 23.33 -1.64 19.44
N ASP A 141 22.18 -2.08 18.93
CA ASP A 141 21.10 -2.66 19.72
C ASP A 141 21.63 -3.81 20.64
N PRO A 142 21.31 -3.82 21.95
CA PRO A 142 21.69 -4.89 22.86
C PRO A 142 21.32 -6.30 22.36
N HIS A 143 20.16 -6.45 21.70
CA HIS A 143 19.75 -7.72 21.11
C HIS A 143 20.65 -8.13 19.94
N ARG A 144 21.15 -7.15 19.18
CA ARG A 144 22.11 -7.39 18.10
C ARG A 144 23.47 -7.81 18.65
N LEU A 145 23.94 -7.19 19.74
CA LEU A 145 25.17 -7.61 20.43
C LEU A 145 25.09 -9.08 20.88
N ALA A 146 23.96 -9.49 21.47
CA ALA A 146 23.74 -10.88 21.87
C ALA A 146 23.73 -11.85 20.68
N CYS A 147 23.35 -11.39 19.48
CA CYS A 147 23.36 -12.19 18.26
C CYS A 147 24.73 -12.23 17.54
N MET A 148 25.68 -11.36 17.88
CA MET A 148 27.01 -11.33 17.22
C MET A 148 27.84 -12.61 17.43
N LYS A 149 27.45 -13.46 18.38
CA LYS A 149 28.03 -14.80 18.53
C LYS A 149 27.75 -15.72 17.33
N TYR A 150 26.72 -15.43 16.54
CA TYR A 150 26.35 -16.22 15.38
C TYR A 150 26.90 -15.61 14.10
N LYS A 151 27.27 -16.46 13.13
CA LYS A 151 27.67 -16.01 11.80
C LYS A 151 26.46 -15.44 11.07
N ASP A 152 26.56 -14.18 10.65
CA ASP A 152 25.55 -13.52 9.82
C ASP A 152 25.43 -14.21 8.44
N PHE A 153 24.26 -14.06 7.82
CA PHE A 153 24.04 -14.60 6.48
C PHE A 153 24.88 -13.82 5.47
N PRO A 154 25.64 -14.52 4.60
CA PRO A 154 26.57 -13.84 3.70
C PRO A 154 25.82 -12.97 2.69
N ILE A 155 26.35 -11.77 2.43
CA ILE A 155 25.75 -10.81 1.48
C ILE A 155 25.62 -11.42 0.08
N TRP A 156 26.58 -12.24 -0.34
CA TRP A 156 26.51 -12.95 -1.62
C TRP A 156 25.25 -13.83 -1.74
N GLY A 157 24.69 -14.29 -0.62
CA GLY A 157 23.53 -15.19 -0.62
C GLY A 157 22.27 -14.42 -0.99
N PHE A 158 22.14 -13.19 -0.49
CA PHE A 158 21.06 -12.29 -0.91
C PHE A 158 21.22 -11.88 -2.37
N VAL A 159 22.46 -11.66 -2.83
CA VAL A 159 22.75 -11.38 -4.25
C VAL A 159 22.38 -12.58 -5.12
N SER A 160 22.77 -13.80 -4.75
CA SER A 160 22.43 -15.00 -5.52
C SER A 160 20.92 -15.25 -5.57
N ILE A 161 20.20 -15.07 -4.46
CA ILE A 161 18.73 -15.18 -4.44
C ILE A 161 18.10 -14.17 -5.40
N SER A 162 18.60 -12.92 -5.40
CA SER A 162 18.10 -11.87 -6.28
C SER A 162 18.39 -12.17 -7.76
N VAL A 163 19.59 -12.65 -8.08
CA VAL A 163 19.98 -13.04 -9.45
C VAL A 163 19.12 -14.19 -9.95
N VAL A 164 18.90 -15.23 -9.13
CA VAL A 164 18.03 -16.36 -9.49
C VAL A 164 16.59 -15.88 -9.70
N ALA A 165 16.07 -15.00 -8.83
CA ALA A 165 14.72 -14.44 -9.00
C ALA A 165 14.57 -13.63 -10.28
N VAL A 166 15.57 -12.82 -10.65
CA VAL A 166 15.59 -12.07 -11.92
C VAL A 166 15.65 -13.02 -13.12
N ALA A 167 16.49 -14.05 -13.06
CA ALA A 167 16.60 -15.05 -14.12
C ALA A 167 15.29 -15.80 -14.34
N LEU A 168 14.61 -16.21 -13.26
CA LEU A 168 13.29 -16.85 -13.32
C LEU A 168 12.23 -15.90 -13.88
N ALA A 169 12.20 -14.63 -13.46
CA ALA A 169 11.27 -13.62 -13.96
C ALA A 169 11.45 -13.40 -15.47
N LEU A 170 12.69 -13.30 -15.96
CA LEU A 170 12.98 -13.15 -17.39
C LEU A 170 12.69 -14.43 -18.19
N GLY A 171 13.00 -15.60 -17.62
CA GLY A 171 12.70 -16.90 -18.21
C GLY A 171 11.20 -17.06 -18.45
N MET A 172 10.38 -16.84 -17.41
CA MET A 172 8.92 -16.85 -17.54
C MET A 172 8.44 -15.75 -18.50
N ALA A 173 9.04 -14.55 -18.44
CA ALA A 173 8.65 -13.46 -19.32
C ALA A 173 8.81 -13.80 -20.81
N SER A 174 9.86 -14.54 -21.15
CA SER A 174 10.18 -14.96 -22.52
C SER A 174 9.25 -16.05 -23.06
N LEU A 175 8.72 -16.92 -22.19
CA LEU A 175 7.82 -18.00 -22.57
C LEU A 175 6.41 -17.49 -22.93
N ASP A 176 5.90 -16.51 -22.18
CA ASP A 176 4.49 -16.11 -22.23
C ASP A 176 4.23 -14.80 -23.00
N LYS A 177 5.24 -14.26 -23.70
CA LYS A 177 5.20 -12.94 -24.38
C LYS A 177 4.63 -11.82 -23.49
N SER A 178 4.96 -11.87 -22.21
CA SER A 178 4.38 -11.09 -21.10
C SER A 178 4.44 -9.56 -21.22
N GLY A 179 5.20 -9.03 -22.19
CA GLY A 179 5.29 -7.58 -22.47
C GLY A 179 6.25 -6.79 -21.57
N ILE A 180 6.89 -7.41 -20.57
CA ILE A 180 7.91 -6.74 -19.73
C ILE A 180 9.30 -6.83 -20.38
N SER A 181 9.94 -5.67 -20.59
CA SER A 181 11.32 -5.60 -21.09
C SER A 181 12.33 -5.81 -19.96
N PHE A 182 13.53 -6.30 -20.29
CA PHE A 182 14.64 -6.45 -19.33
C PHE A 182 14.94 -5.12 -18.60
N VAL A 183 15.00 -4.03 -19.37
CA VAL A 183 15.21 -2.68 -18.82
C VAL A 183 14.06 -2.28 -17.89
N GLY A 184 12.81 -2.56 -18.27
CA GLY A 184 11.65 -2.27 -17.42
C GLY A 184 11.65 -3.06 -16.12
N LEU A 185 12.09 -4.34 -16.14
CA LEU A 185 12.26 -5.14 -14.94
C LEU A 185 13.37 -4.57 -14.03
N LEU A 186 14.53 -4.19 -14.58
CA LEU A 186 15.61 -3.58 -13.80
C LEU A 186 15.15 -2.25 -13.15
N VAL A 187 14.46 -1.39 -13.92
CA VAL A 187 13.91 -0.14 -13.39
C VAL A 187 12.90 -0.41 -12.27
N ALA A 188 12.02 -1.41 -12.42
CA ALA A 188 11.08 -1.82 -11.38
C ALA A 188 11.79 -2.26 -10.10
N LEU A 189 12.88 -3.04 -10.20
CA LEU A 189 13.65 -3.52 -9.07
C LEU A 189 14.44 -2.40 -8.37
N VAL A 190 15.04 -1.48 -9.12
CA VAL A 190 15.70 -0.29 -8.56
C VAL A 190 14.68 0.57 -7.82
N LEU A 191 13.51 0.79 -8.41
CA LEU A 191 12.43 1.52 -7.76
C LEU A 191 11.94 0.79 -6.49
N SER A 192 11.79 -0.53 -6.55
CA SER A 192 11.47 -1.37 -5.39
C SER A 192 12.49 -1.21 -4.26
N PHE A 193 13.79 -1.19 -4.58
CA PHE A 193 14.85 -1.00 -3.60
C PHE A 193 14.73 0.37 -2.89
N LEU A 194 14.56 1.45 -3.68
CA LEU A 194 14.36 2.80 -3.15
C LEU A 194 13.10 2.89 -2.27
N MET A 195 12.00 2.27 -2.71
CA MET A 195 10.75 2.22 -1.96
C MET A 195 10.89 1.39 -0.68
N THR A 196 11.62 0.27 -0.71
CA THR A 196 11.88 -0.56 0.48
C THR A 196 12.60 0.26 1.55
N LEU A 197 13.60 1.05 1.14
CA LEU A 197 14.33 1.93 2.06
C LEU A 197 13.40 3.01 2.64
N ALA A 198 12.69 3.75 1.77
CA ALA A 198 11.83 4.83 2.18
C ALA A 198 10.68 4.37 3.10
N ALA A 199 9.97 3.34 2.67
CA ALA A 199 8.88 2.72 3.39
C ALA A 199 9.34 2.05 4.69
N GLY A 200 10.51 1.42 4.66
CA GLY A 200 11.09 0.75 5.83
C GLY A 200 11.28 1.70 6.99
N PHE A 201 11.84 2.90 6.73
CA PHE A 201 11.98 3.93 7.76
C PHE A 201 10.63 4.42 8.29
N ILE A 202 9.66 4.72 7.41
CA ILE A 202 8.36 5.21 7.86
C ILE A 202 7.61 4.12 8.64
N ASN A 203 7.63 2.88 8.17
CA ASN A 203 7.00 1.75 8.85
C ASN A 203 7.67 1.47 10.21
N ALA A 204 8.99 1.59 10.32
CA ALA A 204 9.71 1.43 11.58
C ALA A 204 9.38 2.53 12.60
N MET A 205 9.23 3.79 12.16
CA MET A 205 8.98 4.93 13.05
C MET A 205 7.50 5.11 13.39
N ALA A 206 6.63 5.00 12.39
CA ALA A 206 5.20 5.31 12.51
C ALA A 206 4.32 4.07 12.71
N GLY A 207 4.86 2.85 12.52
CA GLY A 207 4.08 1.60 12.55
C GLY A 207 3.04 1.49 11.42
N PHE A 208 3.06 2.42 10.46
CA PHE A 208 2.10 2.49 9.37
C PHE A 208 2.67 1.82 8.12
N ARG A 209 2.00 0.77 7.65
CA ARG A 209 2.36 0.08 6.41
C ARG A 209 1.77 0.80 5.22
N ILE A 210 2.64 1.28 4.34
CA ILE A 210 2.21 2.10 3.22
C ILE A 210 2.10 1.30 1.93
N ARG A 211 1.12 1.64 1.08
CA ARG A 211 0.84 0.97 -0.19
C ARG A 211 1.33 1.81 -1.37
N PHE A 212 2.46 1.41 -1.98
CA PHE A 212 3.10 2.12 -3.09
C PHE A 212 2.55 1.76 -4.47
N SER A 213 1.64 0.79 -4.56
CA SER A 213 1.19 0.23 -5.84
C SER A 213 0.70 1.30 -6.83
N GLY A 214 -0.04 2.31 -6.37
CA GLY A 214 -0.56 3.36 -7.24
C GLY A 214 0.52 4.26 -7.85
N GLY A 215 1.55 4.62 -7.07
CA GLY A 215 2.64 5.49 -7.54
C GLY A 215 3.59 4.76 -8.50
N ILE A 216 3.87 3.48 -8.21
CA ILE A 216 4.70 2.62 -9.07
C ILE A 216 3.95 2.34 -10.39
N GLN A 217 2.66 2.09 -10.33
CA GLN A 217 1.82 1.85 -11.51
C GLN A 217 1.76 3.05 -12.44
N MET A 218 1.76 4.26 -11.89
CA MET A 218 1.89 5.49 -12.68
C MET A 218 3.21 5.54 -13.47
N LEU A 219 4.34 5.26 -12.80
CA LEU A 219 5.63 5.21 -13.49
C LEU A 219 5.68 4.09 -14.54
N GLY A 220 5.11 2.93 -14.22
CA GLY A 220 4.97 1.81 -15.16
C GLY A 220 4.17 2.16 -16.40
N GLY A 221 3.07 2.90 -16.24
CA GLY A 221 2.25 3.39 -17.35
C GLY A 221 2.97 4.39 -18.27
N LEU A 222 3.92 5.17 -17.74
CA LEU A 222 4.75 6.08 -18.55
C LEU A 222 5.84 5.31 -19.33
N LEU A 223 6.40 4.26 -18.72
CA LEU A 223 7.47 3.43 -19.30
C LEU A 223 6.93 2.43 -20.35
N PHE A 224 5.72 1.92 -20.17
CA PHE A 224 5.01 1.03 -21.09
C PHE A 224 3.74 1.68 -21.64
N PRO A 225 3.85 2.66 -22.55
CA PRO A 225 2.70 3.39 -23.06
C PRO A 225 1.80 2.49 -23.92
N GLY A 226 0.50 2.51 -23.66
CA GLY A 226 -0.47 1.76 -24.46
C GLY A 226 -0.49 0.25 -24.21
N ASN A 227 0.30 -0.25 -23.24
CA ASN A 227 0.36 -1.67 -22.90
C ASN A 227 -0.02 -1.89 -21.43
N VAL A 228 -1.16 -2.53 -21.21
CA VAL A 228 -1.69 -2.81 -19.86
C VAL A 228 -0.86 -3.87 -19.15
N PHE A 229 -0.52 -4.97 -19.83
CA PHE A 229 0.21 -6.08 -19.22
C PHE A 229 1.62 -5.68 -18.79
N GLY A 230 2.33 -4.90 -19.60
CA GLY A 230 3.65 -4.36 -19.23
C GLY A 230 3.59 -3.51 -17.96
N SER A 231 2.59 -2.64 -17.84
CA SER A 231 2.35 -1.84 -16.63
C SER A 231 1.97 -2.69 -15.41
N MET A 232 1.16 -3.74 -15.60
CA MET A 232 0.81 -4.70 -14.55
C MET A 232 2.04 -5.41 -13.99
N TRP A 233 2.88 -5.98 -14.85
CA TRP A 233 4.11 -6.67 -14.44
C TRP A 233 5.10 -5.71 -13.77
N PHE A 234 5.29 -4.50 -14.33
CA PHE A 234 6.12 -3.48 -13.71
C PHE A 234 5.65 -3.14 -12.29
N THR A 235 4.34 -2.99 -12.10
CA THR A 235 3.74 -2.71 -10.79
C THR A 235 3.94 -3.88 -9.83
N LEU A 236 3.75 -5.11 -10.31
CA LEU A 236 3.92 -6.32 -9.50
C LEU A 236 5.37 -6.44 -9.00
N TYR A 237 6.35 -6.37 -9.91
CA TYR A 237 7.76 -6.47 -9.54
C TYR A 237 8.25 -5.27 -8.74
N GLY A 238 7.72 -4.06 -8.96
CA GLY A 238 8.11 -2.87 -8.19
C GLY A 238 7.49 -2.84 -6.80
N ALA A 239 6.17 -2.97 -6.70
CA ALA A 239 5.44 -2.77 -5.44
C ALA A 239 5.50 -4.00 -4.53
N SER A 240 5.28 -5.20 -5.07
CA SER A 240 5.26 -6.43 -4.26
C SER A 240 6.64 -6.78 -3.72
N SER A 241 7.69 -6.59 -4.52
CA SER A 241 9.07 -6.79 -4.07
C SER A 241 9.42 -5.85 -2.91
N ALA A 242 8.94 -4.60 -2.93
CA ALA A 242 9.18 -3.67 -1.83
C ALA A 242 8.46 -4.10 -0.54
N ILE A 243 7.21 -4.54 -0.65
CA ILE A 243 6.43 -5.07 0.47
C ILE A 243 7.10 -6.33 1.05
N GLN A 244 7.58 -7.22 0.19
CA GLN A 244 8.28 -8.43 0.61
C GLN A 244 9.63 -8.10 1.27
N GLY A 245 10.37 -7.13 0.73
CA GLY A 245 11.61 -6.62 1.32
C GLY A 245 11.41 -6.10 2.75
N ILE A 246 10.36 -5.31 2.97
CA ILE A 246 9.99 -4.83 4.32
C ILE A 246 9.63 -6.00 5.24
N SER A 247 8.94 -7.03 4.73
CA SER A 247 8.56 -8.21 5.52
C SER A 247 9.80 -9.01 5.95
N ILE A 248 10.75 -9.24 5.04
CA ILE A 248 12.04 -9.89 5.34
C ILE A 248 12.83 -9.12 6.41
N LEU A 249 12.86 -7.77 6.30
CA LEU A 249 13.52 -6.90 7.30
C LEU A 249 12.84 -7.00 8.66
N ARG A 250 11.50 -6.97 8.70
CA ARG A 250 10.72 -7.10 9.93
C ARG A 250 10.99 -8.43 10.62
N ASP A 251 10.95 -9.53 9.86
CA ASP A 251 11.14 -10.87 10.39
C ASP A 251 12.60 -11.10 10.82
N SER A 252 13.56 -10.49 10.12
CA SER A 252 14.97 -10.43 10.57
C SER A 252 15.11 -9.70 11.91
N LYS A 253 14.37 -8.61 12.11
CA LYS A 253 14.35 -7.88 13.39
C LYS A 253 13.71 -8.70 14.51
N TYR A 254 12.61 -9.40 14.22
CA TYR A 254 12.02 -10.34 15.18
C TYR A 254 13.01 -11.43 15.59
N GLY A 255 13.73 -12.01 14.62
CA GLY A 255 14.79 -12.98 14.88
C GLY A 255 15.85 -12.48 15.86
N GLN A 256 16.24 -11.19 15.75
CA GLN A 256 17.16 -10.56 16.71
C GLN A 256 16.56 -10.47 18.12
N TYR A 257 15.28 -10.10 18.26
CA TYR A 257 14.62 -9.98 19.57
C TYR A 257 14.52 -11.32 20.31
N ILE A 258 14.38 -12.43 19.59
CA ILE A 258 14.36 -13.78 20.16
C ILE A 258 15.74 -14.45 20.15
N HIS A 259 16.80 -13.72 19.81
CA HIS A 259 18.19 -14.17 19.79
C HIS A 259 18.45 -15.39 18.89
N LEU A 260 17.76 -15.49 17.77
CA LEU A 260 18.00 -16.51 16.75
C LEU A 260 19.16 -16.12 15.82
N PRO A 261 19.96 -17.10 15.35
CA PRO A 261 20.94 -16.85 14.31
C PRO A 261 20.25 -16.41 13.01
N GLN A 262 20.80 -15.38 12.37
CA GLN A 262 20.22 -14.77 11.16
C GLN A 262 20.02 -15.79 10.02
N ASN A 263 20.91 -16.77 9.90
CA ASN A 263 20.82 -17.82 8.87
C ASN A 263 19.51 -18.62 8.97
N LEU A 264 19.12 -19.02 10.18
CA LEU A 264 17.88 -19.78 10.39
C LEU A 264 16.65 -18.95 10.05
N VAL A 265 16.70 -17.64 10.31
CA VAL A 265 15.62 -16.71 9.97
C VAL A 265 15.47 -16.59 8.44
N VAL A 266 16.57 -16.50 7.71
CA VAL A 266 16.54 -16.46 6.23
C VAL A 266 16.04 -17.79 5.66
N TYR A 267 16.50 -18.93 6.18
CA TYR A 267 16.04 -20.24 5.71
C TYR A 267 14.56 -20.49 5.99
N SER A 268 14.07 -20.12 7.17
CA SER A 268 12.65 -20.27 7.50
C SER A 268 11.76 -19.39 6.62
N GLN A 269 12.21 -18.17 6.29
CA GLN A 269 11.52 -17.30 5.33
C GLN A 269 11.49 -17.92 3.93
N LEU A 270 12.62 -18.44 3.41
CA LEU A 270 12.68 -19.06 2.09
C LEU A 270 11.75 -20.28 2.00
N MET A 271 11.76 -21.14 3.03
CA MET A 271 10.87 -22.29 3.11
C MET A 271 9.40 -21.86 3.19
N GLY A 272 9.08 -20.91 4.08
CA GLY A 272 7.73 -20.39 4.27
C GLY A 272 7.17 -19.71 3.01
N CYS A 273 7.98 -18.91 2.31
CA CYS A 273 7.60 -18.31 1.04
C CYS A 273 7.36 -19.36 -0.06
N THR A 274 8.18 -20.41 -0.12
CA THR A 274 8.03 -21.47 -1.12
C THR A 274 6.75 -22.28 -0.87
N VAL A 275 6.53 -22.75 0.36
CA VAL A 275 5.31 -23.51 0.72
C VAL A 275 4.07 -22.62 0.59
N GLY A 276 4.12 -21.39 1.10
CA GLY A 276 2.99 -20.46 1.07
C GLY A 276 2.60 -20.05 -0.34
N SER A 277 3.56 -19.84 -1.25
CA SER A 277 3.26 -19.53 -2.65
C SER A 277 2.63 -20.71 -3.40
N LEU A 278 3.15 -21.93 -3.21
CA LEU A 278 2.56 -23.14 -3.80
C LEU A 278 1.14 -23.42 -3.27
N ALA A 279 0.94 -23.34 -1.95
CA ALA A 279 -0.38 -23.50 -1.35
C ALA A 279 -1.37 -22.44 -1.86
N SER A 280 -0.92 -21.18 -1.95
CA SER A 280 -1.73 -20.08 -2.47
C SER A 280 -2.14 -20.31 -3.93
N LEU A 281 -1.25 -20.86 -4.78
CA LEU A 281 -1.58 -21.22 -6.16
C LEU A 281 -2.66 -22.31 -6.23
N VAL A 282 -2.58 -23.34 -5.38
CA VAL A 282 -3.59 -24.41 -5.33
C VAL A 282 -4.95 -23.85 -4.91
N VAL A 283 -4.99 -23.02 -3.87
CA VAL A 283 -6.23 -22.40 -3.37
C VAL A 283 -6.84 -21.48 -4.43
N VAL A 284 -6.06 -20.57 -5.02
CA VAL A 284 -6.55 -19.64 -6.05
C VAL A 284 -7.08 -20.40 -7.26
N LYS A 285 -6.40 -21.45 -7.72
CA LYS A 285 -6.86 -22.28 -8.84
C LYS A 285 -8.18 -23.00 -8.53
N SER A 286 -8.36 -23.45 -7.30
CA SER A 286 -9.61 -24.07 -6.84
C SER A 286 -10.77 -23.06 -6.82
N ILE A 287 -10.56 -21.88 -6.21
CA ILE A 287 -11.57 -20.81 -6.14
C ILE A 287 -11.97 -20.36 -7.55
N LEU A 288 -11.00 -20.15 -8.45
CA LEU A 288 -11.28 -19.77 -9.84
C LEU A 288 -12.05 -20.84 -10.63
N LYS A 289 -11.93 -22.12 -10.28
CA LYS A 289 -12.67 -23.21 -10.93
C LYS A 289 -14.11 -23.29 -10.43
N ASN A 290 -14.33 -23.13 -9.13
CA ASN A 290 -15.63 -23.37 -8.51
C ASN A 290 -16.51 -22.11 -8.45
N GLU A 291 -15.92 -20.93 -8.21
CA GLU A 291 -16.65 -19.69 -7.92
C GLU A 291 -16.50 -18.64 -9.04
N ARG A 292 -16.19 -19.07 -10.27
CA ARG A 292 -15.92 -18.14 -11.38
C ARG A 292 -17.06 -17.17 -11.65
N GLU A 293 -18.30 -17.66 -11.62
CA GLU A 293 -19.48 -16.84 -11.91
C GLU A 293 -19.70 -15.77 -10.83
N VAL A 294 -19.53 -16.15 -9.56
CA VAL A 294 -19.61 -15.23 -8.42
C VAL A 294 -18.52 -14.17 -8.48
N LEU A 295 -17.29 -14.56 -8.81
CA LEU A 295 -16.16 -13.63 -8.96
C LEU A 295 -16.35 -12.63 -10.10
N LEU A 296 -17.08 -13.00 -11.15
CA LEU A 296 -17.41 -12.12 -12.28
C LEU A 296 -18.58 -11.19 -11.98
N SER A 297 -19.42 -11.53 -11.01
CA SER A 297 -20.56 -10.72 -10.61
C SER A 297 -20.09 -9.40 -9.96
N PRO A 298 -20.73 -8.26 -10.28
CA PRO A 298 -20.39 -6.97 -9.64
C PRO A 298 -20.64 -6.94 -8.13
N SER A 299 -21.58 -7.74 -7.65
CA SER A 299 -22.06 -7.75 -6.26
C SER A 299 -21.37 -8.79 -5.38
N GLY A 300 -20.77 -9.83 -5.98
CA GLY A 300 -20.34 -11.02 -5.24
C GLY A 300 -21.52 -11.75 -4.59
N ASP A 301 -21.23 -12.72 -3.73
CA ASP A 301 -22.22 -13.45 -2.93
C ASP A 301 -22.15 -13.14 -1.43
N GLY A 302 -21.37 -12.11 -1.07
CA GLY A 302 -21.08 -11.71 0.31
C GLY A 302 -19.87 -12.43 0.94
N VAL A 303 -19.38 -13.52 0.33
CA VAL A 303 -18.23 -14.31 0.81
C VAL A 303 -17.05 -14.16 -0.16
N PHE A 304 -17.32 -14.35 -1.45
CA PHE A 304 -16.37 -14.18 -2.53
C PHE A 304 -16.70 -12.92 -3.32
N SER A 305 -15.67 -12.13 -3.61
CA SER A 305 -15.79 -10.94 -4.45
C SER A 305 -14.56 -10.77 -5.33
N GLY A 306 -14.79 -10.54 -6.61
CA GLY A 306 -13.75 -10.16 -7.58
C GLY A 306 -13.34 -8.69 -7.50
N ALA A 307 -13.90 -7.91 -6.56
CA ALA A 307 -13.77 -6.45 -6.53
C ALA A 307 -12.31 -5.96 -6.50
N GLU A 308 -11.44 -6.55 -5.68
CA GLU A 308 -10.03 -6.16 -5.60
C GLU A 308 -9.27 -6.44 -6.90
N ILE A 309 -9.53 -7.60 -7.53
CA ILE A 309 -8.90 -7.97 -8.82
C ILE A 309 -9.42 -7.06 -9.93
N ALA A 310 -10.73 -6.78 -9.96
CA ALA A 310 -11.34 -5.85 -10.90
C ALA A 310 -10.81 -4.42 -10.70
N ALA A 311 -10.62 -3.97 -9.46
CA ALA A 311 -10.04 -2.67 -9.15
C ALA A 311 -8.55 -2.60 -9.52
N PHE A 312 -7.79 -3.69 -9.36
CA PHE A 312 -6.41 -3.78 -9.85
C PHE A 312 -6.34 -3.73 -11.37
N GLN A 313 -7.22 -4.47 -12.06
CA GLN A 313 -7.33 -4.44 -13.51
C GLN A 313 -7.70 -3.04 -14.00
N ALA A 314 -8.77 -2.44 -13.47
CA ALA A 314 -9.23 -1.10 -13.85
C ALA A 314 -8.12 -0.05 -13.70
N ARG A 315 -7.40 -0.03 -12.57
CA ARG A 315 -6.24 0.85 -12.38
C ARG A 315 -5.13 0.59 -13.40
N SER A 316 -4.88 -0.67 -13.73
CA SER A 316 -3.89 -1.04 -14.74
C SER A 316 -4.28 -0.57 -16.13
N VAL A 317 -5.58 -0.59 -16.46
CA VAL A 317 -6.09 0.01 -17.72
C VAL A 317 -5.88 1.52 -17.72
N SER A 318 -6.26 2.19 -16.62
CA SER A 318 -6.11 3.64 -16.45
C SER A 318 -4.68 4.09 -16.74
N TRP A 319 -3.71 3.42 -16.12
CA TRP A 319 -2.31 3.77 -16.23
C TRP A 319 -1.64 3.20 -17.48
N GLY A 320 -1.96 1.98 -17.91
CA GLY A 320 -1.34 1.36 -19.08
C GLY A 320 -1.73 2.04 -20.38
N ILE A 321 -3.03 2.32 -20.57
CA ILE A 321 -3.55 2.88 -21.84
C ILE A 321 -3.56 4.40 -21.82
N PHE A 322 -4.06 5.00 -20.74
CA PHE A 322 -4.37 6.41 -20.73
C PHE A 322 -3.27 7.29 -20.10
N SER A 323 -2.17 6.73 -19.59
CA SER A 323 -1.09 7.46 -18.90
C SER A 323 -0.68 8.75 -19.61
N ARG A 324 -0.24 8.64 -20.87
CA ARG A 324 0.27 9.76 -21.67
C ARG A 324 -0.82 10.74 -22.08
N ARG A 325 -2.07 10.27 -22.27
CA ARG A 325 -3.20 11.09 -22.72
C ARG A 325 -3.85 11.86 -21.57
N MET A 326 -3.74 11.35 -20.35
CA MET A 326 -4.39 11.93 -19.17
C MET A 326 -3.42 12.68 -18.28
N PHE A 327 -2.20 12.17 -18.05
CA PHE A 327 -1.35 12.63 -16.96
C PHE A 327 -0.04 13.29 -17.39
N LEU A 328 0.32 13.27 -18.67
CA LEU A 328 1.51 13.98 -19.16
C LEU A 328 1.38 15.49 -18.91
N PHE A 329 2.51 16.21 -18.81
CA PHE A 329 2.51 17.65 -18.65
C PHE A 329 1.70 18.33 -19.76
N GLY A 330 0.81 19.26 -19.38
CA GLY A 330 -0.13 19.92 -20.30
C GLY A 330 -1.43 19.19 -20.56
N GLN A 331 -1.58 17.93 -20.11
CA GLN A 331 -2.86 17.21 -20.18
C GLN A 331 -3.77 17.57 -19.00
N LYS A 332 -5.04 17.14 -19.12
CA LYS A 332 -6.08 17.35 -18.11
C LYS A 332 -5.57 16.99 -16.70
N TYR A 333 -5.12 15.77 -16.45
CA TYR A 333 -4.67 15.33 -15.13
C TYR A 333 -3.17 15.57 -14.85
N SER A 334 -2.57 16.60 -15.45
CA SER A 334 -1.14 16.90 -15.33
C SER A 334 -0.66 17.22 -13.91
N ALA A 335 -1.55 17.64 -12.99
CA ALA A 335 -1.17 17.89 -11.60
C ALA A 335 -0.66 16.62 -10.89
N VAL A 336 -1.06 15.42 -11.35
CA VAL A 336 -0.53 14.17 -10.81
C VAL A 336 0.97 14.05 -11.07
N SER A 337 1.42 14.33 -12.30
CA SER A 337 2.83 14.35 -12.66
C SER A 337 3.60 15.45 -11.94
N TRP A 338 3.01 16.64 -11.79
CA TRP A 338 3.57 17.69 -10.93
C TRP A 338 3.66 17.27 -9.46
N GLY A 339 2.75 16.42 -8.99
CA GLY A 339 2.80 15.84 -7.65
C GLY A 339 4.09 15.08 -7.39
N VAL A 340 4.66 14.39 -8.38
CA VAL A 340 5.96 13.71 -8.26
C VAL A 340 7.07 14.71 -7.95
N LEU A 341 7.11 15.84 -8.67
CA LEU A 341 8.10 16.90 -8.46
C LEU A 341 7.85 17.61 -7.13
N ALA A 342 6.60 17.97 -6.84
CA ALA A 342 6.23 18.60 -5.57
C ALA A 342 6.63 17.73 -4.37
N GLY A 343 6.37 16.42 -4.43
CA GLY A 343 6.75 15.49 -3.37
C GLY A 343 8.26 15.41 -3.13
N LEU A 344 9.09 15.57 -4.16
CA LEU A 344 10.54 15.56 -4.00
C LEU A 344 11.00 16.74 -3.13
N PHE A 345 10.39 17.91 -3.31
CA PHE A 345 10.79 19.15 -2.62
C PHE A 345 10.00 19.42 -1.34
N LEU A 346 8.77 18.90 -1.19
CA LEU A 346 7.87 19.24 -0.09
C LEU A 346 8.44 18.95 1.32
N PRO A 347 9.21 17.86 1.56
CA PRO A 347 9.86 17.64 2.85
C PRO A 347 11.04 18.58 3.14
N VAL A 348 11.64 19.21 2.13
CA VAL A 348 12.86 20.02 2.26
C VAL A 348 12.61 21.28 3.11
N PRO A 349 11.57 22.10 2.86
CA PRO A 349 11.26 23.26 3.71
C PRO A 349 11.09 22.91 5.18
N PHE A 350 10.42 21.79 5.51
CA PHE A 350 10.22 21.39 6.90
C PHE A 350 11.53 21.00 7.58
N PHE A 351 12.41 20.29 6.86
CA PHE A 351 13.73 19.93 7.35
C PHE A 351 14.61 21.18 7.58
N VAL A 352 14.61 22.11 6.62
CA VAL A 352 15.36 23.37 6.72
C VAL A 352 14.82 24.26 7.84
N ALA A 353 13.50 24.40 7.95
CA ALA A 353 12.85 25.16 9.01
C ALA A 353 13.17 24.59 10.40
N HIS A 354 13.25 23.26 10.54
CA HIS A 354 13.69 22.65 11.80
C HIS A 354 15.15 23.00 12.14
N ARG A 355 16.03 23.07 11.13
CA ARG A 355 17.45 23.40 11.32
C ARG A 355 17.65 24.84 11.79
N TYR A 356 16.86 25.78 11.27
CA TYR A 356 16.95 27.20 11.64
C TYR A 356 16.13 27.54 12.89
N TRP A 357 14.96 26.91 13.09
CA TRP A 357 14.10 27.14 14.24
C TRP A 357 13.76 25.83 14.98
N PRO A 358 14.73 25.27 15.73
CA PRO A 358 14.53 24.02 16.48
C PRO A 358 13.44 24.15 17.56
N ARG A 359 13.11 25.37 18.01
CA ARG A 359 12.06 25.63 19.02
C ARG A 359 10.65 25.20 18.56
N TYR A 360 10.34 25.29 17.27
CA TYR A 360 9.00 24.98 16.74
C TYR A 360 8.77 23.50 16.41
N ARG A 361 9.80 22.64 16.55
CA ARG A 361 9.71 21.19 16.32
C ARG A 361 9.11 20.77 14.97
N PHE A 362 9.56 21.40 13.89
CA PHE A 362 9.17 21.03 12.52
C PHE A 362 9.62 19.61 12.11
N ASP A 363 10.50 18.96 12.87
CA ASP A 363 10.88 17.54 12.75
C ASP A 363 9.71 16.58 12.96
N LEU A 364 8.66 17.03 13.66
CA LEU A 364 7.46 16.23 13.86
C LEU A 364 6.61 16.13 12.60
N VAL A 365 6.80 17.00 11.60
CA VAL A 365 6.00 17.05 10.37
C VAL A 365 6.47 15.98 9.38
N ASN A 366 5.66 14.93 9.25
CA ASN A 366 5.92 13.82 8.34
C ASN A 366 4.94 13.88 7.16
N VAL A 367 5.36 14.60 6.12
CA VAL A 367 4.62 14.78 4.86
C VAL A 367 4.19 13.44 4.23
N PRO A 368 5.10 12.47 3.99
CA PRO A 368 4.69 11.22 3.35
C PRO A 368 3.73 10.41 4.22
N LEU A 369 3.90 10.41 5.55
CA LEU A 369 2.95 9.73 6.43
C LEU A 369 1.54 10.32 6.30
N PHE A 370 1.43 11.65 6.30
CA PHE A 370 0.15 12.34 6.15
C PHE A 370 -0.51 12.02 4.80
N CYS A 371 0.21 12.19 3.68
CA CYS A 371 -0.31 11.90 2.33
C CYS A 371 -0.71 10.43 2.18
N GLY A 372 0.08 9.50 2.72
CA GLY A 372 -0.20 8.06 2.68
C GLY A 372 -1.45 7.67 3.47
N ILE A 373 -1.67 8.29 4.65
CA ILE A 373 -2.89 8.05 5.45
C ILE A 373 -4.12 8.59 4.72
N VAL A 374 -4.07 9.81 4.17
CA VAL A 374 -5.20 10.41 3.43
C VAL A 374 -5.60 9.54 2.24
N GLN A 375 -4.64 9.06 1.45
CA GLN A 375 -4.90 8.12 0.36
C GLN A 375 -5.60 6.86 0.88
N SER A 376 -5.12 6.31 1.99
CA SER A 376 -5.67 5.07 2.53
C SER A 376 -7.08 5.23 3.07
N LEU A 377 -7.41 6.38 3.66
CA LEU A 377 -8.76 6.70 4.14
C LEU A 377 -9.78 6.76 3.00
N TYR A 378 -9.36 7.19 1.80
CA TYR A 378 -10.23 7.17 0.62
C TYR A 378 -10.61 5.75 0.19
N ALA A 379 -9.67 4.81 0.25
CA ALA A 379 -9.91 3.40 -0.08
C ALA A 379 -10.71 2.67 1.00
N SER A 380 -10.59 3.09 2.26
CA SER A 380 -11.18 2.44 3.44
C SER A 380 -12.39 3.22 3.99
N ALA A 381 -13.31 3.65 3.14
CA ALA A 381 -14.44 4.51 3.55
C ALA A 381 -15.58 3.78 4.30
N TYR A 382 -15.26 2.92 5.28
CA TYR A 382 -16.19 2.12 6.09
C TYR A 382 -16.17 2.52 7.58
N ALA A 383 -17.13 2.00 8.35
CA ALA A 383 -17.41 2.40 9.73
C ALA A 383 -16.35 2.04 10.78
N GLY A 384 -15.32 1.28 10.40
CA GLY A 384 -14.24 0.86 11.29
C GLY A 384 -13.14 1.91 11.49
N GLU A 385 -12.94 2.81 10.52
CA GLU A 385 -11.84 3.79 10.57
C GLU A 385 -11.97 4.80 11.73
N PRO A 386 -13.11 5.48 11.96
CA PRO A 386 -13.24 6.39 13.11
C PRO A 386 -13.11 5.66 14.45
N MET A 387 -13.70 4.46 14.57
CA MET A 387 -13.61 3.67 15.80
C MET A 387 -12.17 3.22 16.07
N ARG A 388 -11.41 2.87 15.03
CA ARG A 388 -9.98 2.56 15.16
C ARG A 388 -9.21 3.73 15.75
N ILE A 389 -9.41 4.94 15.23
CA ILE A 389 -8.74 6.15 15.72
C ILE A 389 -9.13 6.42 17.18
N ILE A 390 -10.41 6.27 17.54
CA ILE A 390 -10.88 6.44 18.91
C ILE A 390 -10.22 5.44 19.85
N ILE A 391 -10.24 4.13 19.54
CA ILE A 391 -9.60 3.10 20.36
C ILE A 391 -8.09 3.31 20.44
N GLY A 392 -7.46 3.71 19.33
CA GLY A 392 -6.04 4.01 19.29
C GLY A 392 -5.65 5.18 20.18
N LEU A 393 -6.42 6.28 20.14
CA LEU A 393 -6.25 7.41 21.06
C LEU A 393 -6.54 7.02 22.51
N MET A 394 -7.59 6.24 22.78
CA MET A 394 -7.88 5.76 24.14
C MET A 394 -6.73 4.91 24.69
N SER A 395 -6.17 4.00 23.90
CA SER A 395 -5.04 3.17 24.32
C SER A 395 -3.76 4.00 24.50
N GLN A 396 -3.38 4.77 23.48
CA GLN A 396 -2.08 5.44 23.42
C GLN A 396 -2.01 6.75 24.18
N PHE A 397 -3.12 7.48 24.29
CA PHE A 397 -3.21 8.76 25.00
C PHE A 397 -3.71 8.55 26.43
N TRP A 398 -4.86 7.88 26.60
CA TRP A 398 -5.49 7.73 27.91
C TRP A 398 -4.88 6.60 28.73
N ALA A 399 -4.87 5.35 28.24
CA ALA A 399 -4.41 4.20 29.03
C ALA A 399 -2.91 4.31 29.33
N ARG A 400 -2.10 4.79 28.38
CA ARG A 400 -0.67 5.03 28.59
C ARG A 400 -0.37 6.10 29.66
N LYS A 401 -1.19 7.16 29.76
CA LYS A 401 -1.00 8.27 30.72
C LYS A 401 -1.59 7.98 32.10
N TYR A 402 -2.82 7.45 32.14
CA TYR A 402 -3.59 7.30 33.38
C TYR A 402 -3.53 5.88 33.97
N ARG A 403 -3.17 4.85 33.18
CA ARG A 403 -3.09 3.44 33.61
C ARG A 403 -1.84 2.71 33.04
N PRO A 404 -0.62 3.22 33.28
CA PRO A 404 0.60 2.70 32.65
C PRO A 404 0.92 1.23 32.98
N ARG A 405 0.59 0.78 34.21
CA ARG A 405 0.77 -0.63 34.61
C ARG A 405 -0.11 -1.58 33.82
N TRP A 406 -1.37 -1.20 33.58
CA TRP A 406 -2.29 -1.99 32.75
C TRP A 406 -1.85 -1.98 31.29
N PHE A 407 -1.47 -0.81 30.77
CA PHE A 407 -1.02 -0.67 29.39
C PHE A 407 0.16 -1.60 29.08
N THR A 408 1.20 -1.57 29.90
CA THR A 408 2.42 -2.37 29.64
C THR A 408 2.14 -3.87 29.75
N LYS A 409 1.29 -4.30 30.69
CA LYS A 409 1.02 -5.71 30.95
C LYS A 409 0.01 -6.33 29.98
N TYR A 410 -1.07 -5.60 29.65
CA TYR A 410 -2.24 -6.19 29.00
C TYR A 410 -2.54 -5.64 27.61
N ASN A 411 -2.15 -4.41 27.26
CA ASN A 411 -2.61 -3.77 26.03
C ASN A 411 -2.17 -4.54 24.76
N TYR A 412 -0.90 -4.98 24.72
CA TYR A 412 -0.37 -5.76 23.59
C TYR A 412 -0.98 -7.17 23.53
N ILE A 413 -1.18 -7.80 24.69
CA ILE A 413 -1.82 -9.12 24.79
C ILE A 413 -3.28 -9.05 24.35
N LEU A 414 -4.00 -8.01 24.75
CA LEU A 414 -5.38 -7.76 24.35
C LEU A 414 -5.48 -7.56 22.83
N SER A 415 -4.57 -6.79 22.23
CA SER A 415 -4.52 -6.64 20.77
C SER A 415 -4.35 -7.99 20.07
N ALA A 416 -3.35 -8.77 20.50
CA ALA A 416 -3.09 -10.08 19.91
C ALA A 416 -4.27 -11.06 20.09
N ALA A 417 -4.94 -11.03 21.24
CA ALA A 417 -6.10 -11.88 21.52
C ALA A 417 -7.32 -11.49 20.68
N LEU A 418 -7.57 -10.20 20.48
CA LEU A 418 -8.67 -9.72 19.64
C LEU A 418 -8.40 -10.01 18.17
N ASP A 419 -7.17 -9.79 17.69
CA ASP A 419 -6.77 -10.08 16.31
C ASP A 419 -6.91 -11.59 16.01
N GLY A 420 -6.31 -12.44 16.85
CA GLY A 420 -6.39 -13.90 16.69
C GLY A 420 -7.79 -14.46 16.89
N GLY A 421 -8.56 -13.92 17.84
CA GLY A 421 -9.95 -14.30 18.06
C GLY A 421 -10.84 -13.96 16.87
N ALA A 422 -10.69 -12.76 16.30
CA ALA A 422 -11.43 -12.35 15.11
C ALA A 422 -11.07 -13.21 13.89
N GLU A 423 -9.78 -13.46 13.63
CA GLU A 423 -9.34 -14.29 12.52
C GLU A 423 -9.85 -15.74 12.64
N LEU A 424 -9.81 -16.32 13.86
CA LEU A 424 -10.39 -17.64 14.10
C LEU A 424 -11.89 -17.64 13.81
N VAL A 425 -12.64 -16.69 14.37
CA VAL A 425 -14.10 -16.61 14.14
C VAL A 425 -14.40 -16.44 12.65
N VAL A 426 -13.68 -15.58 11.92
CA VAL A 426 -13.84 -15.41 10.47
C VAL A 426 -13.54 -16.71 9.73
N PHE A 427 -12.46 -17.41 10.08
CA PHE A 427 -12.14 -18.70 9.48
C PHE A 427 -13.22 -19.76 9.75
N PHE A 428 -13.68 -19.89 10.99
CA PHE A 428 -14.75 -20.82 11.37
C PHE A 428 -16.07 -20.48 10.63
N LEU A 429 -16.46 -19.20 10.58
CA LEU A 429 -17.63 -18.74 9.85
C LEU A 429 -17.52 -19.03 8.34
N ALA A 430 -16.38 -18.68 7.74
CA ALA A 430 -16.12 -18.88 6.32
C ALA A 430 -16.16 -20.38 5.94
N MET A 431 -15.46 -21.23 6.71
CA MET A 431 -15.33 -22.65 6.39
C MET A 431 -16.56 -23.49 6.73
N ILE A 432 -17.21 -23.24 7.87
CA ILE A 432 -18.28 -24.14 8.35
C ILE A 432 -19.66 -23.64 7.95
N PHE A 433 -19.90 -22.34 7.97
CA PHE A 433 -21.24 -21.78 7.80
C PHE A 433 -21.45 -21.15 6.43
N GLN A 434 -20.42 -20.52 5.87
CA GLN A 434 -20.52 -19.74 4.63
C GLN A 434 -20.05 -20.48 3.38
N GLY A 435 -19.81 -21.79 3.47
CA GLY A 435 -19.58 -22.65 2.30
C GLY A 435 -18.12 -22.95 1.96
N GLY A 436 -17.14 -22.45 2.72
CA GLY A 436 -15.72 -22.77 2.47
C GLY A 436 -15.37 -24.26 2.57
N GLY A 437 -16.14 -25.03 3.34
CA GLY A 437 -16.08 -26.50 3.45
C GLY A 437 -17.09 -27.24 2.56
N GLY A 438 -17.75 -26.56 1.62
CA GLY A 438 -18.69 -27.16 0.66
C GLY A 438 -20.15 -27.25 1.10
N LYS A 439 -20.49 -26.87 2.34
CA LYS A 439 -21.88 -26.77 2.83
C LYS A 439 -22.15 -25.36 3.36
N LYS A 440 -23.15 -24.68 2.79
CA LYS A 440 -23.62 -23.36 3.24
C LYS A 440 -24.83 -23.57 4.15
N ILE A 441 -24.75 -23.06 5.37
CA ILE A 441 -25.86 -23.08 6.33
C ILE A 441 -26.44 -21.66 6.33
N ASN A 442 -27.68 -21.53 5.87
CA ASN A 442 -28.38 -20.24 5.93
C ASN A 442 -28.74 -19.97 7.39
N PHE A 443 -28.25 -18.85 7.93
CA PHE A 443 -28.67 -18.40 9.25
C PHE A 443 -30.15 -17.98 9.22
N PRO A 444 -30.90 -18.22 10.30
CA PRO A 444 -32.27 -17.70 10.41
C PRO A 444 -32.24 -16.18 10.33
N THR A 445 -33.01 -15.63 9.39
CA THR A 445 -33.19 -14.19 9.15
C THR A 445 -34.04 -13.53 10.22
#